data_AF-A0A0F8WIK7-F1
#
_entry.id   AF-A0A0F8WIK7-F1
#
_cell.length_a   1.000
_cell.length_b   1.000
_cell.length_c   1.000
_cell.angle_alpha   90.00
_cell.angle_beta   90.00
_cell.angle_gamma   90.00
#
_symmetry.space_group_name_H-M   'P 1'
#
loop_
_entity.id
_entity.type
_entity.pdbx_description
1 polymer ?
#
loop_
_entity_poly.entity_id
_entity_poly.type
_entity_poly.pdbx_seq_one_letter_code
_entity_poly.pdbx_strand_id
1 'polypeptide(L)'
;MSRIETARESTGQRRAVKYVSRYGSYRIETTYVNHDHKAIVCFSTQVGCPFTCTHCAVGAKGFVRNLTADEMVEQCMDVLNEEQPSAPVLFSAMGAGEPLANIDEVVEALDRLSQNGSTALSTIVPSTAALERFANK
;
A
#
# COMPACT_ATOMS: atom_id res chain seq x y z
N MET A 1 -10.11 15.97 -0.06
CA MET A 1 -9.37 15.88 1.22
C MET A 1 -9.86 14.66 1.98
N SER A 2 -9.11 13.56 1.89
CA SER A 2 -9.32 12.35 2.67
C SER A 2 -9.24 12.69 4.17
N ARG A 3 -10.24 12.28 4.95
CA ARG A 3 -10.27 12.51 6.40
C ARG A 3 -9.33 11.50 7.05
N ILE A 4 -8.13 11.96 7.41
CA ILE A 4 -7.05 11.21 8.04
C ILE A 4 -7.47 10.77 9.45
N GLU A 5 -7.97 9.54 9.61
CA GLU A 5 -7.95 8.87 10.90
C GLU A 5 -6.55 8.28 11.09
N THR A 6 -5.75 8.89 11.97
CA THR A 6 -4.36 8.46 12.22
C THR A 6 -4.24 7.62 13.48
N ALA A 7 -3.70 6.41 13.34
CA ALA A 7 -3.18 5.63 14.46
C ALA A 7 -1.65 5.69 14.43
N ARG A 8 -1.02 5.96 15.58
CA ARG A 8 0.44 6.11 15.71
C ARG A 8 0.96 5.10 16.71
N GLU A 9 2.03 4.41 16.34
CA GLU A 9 2.77 3.51 17.23
C GLU A 9 4.26 3.79 17.07
N SER A 10 4.98 3.86 18.19
CA SER A 10 6.42 4.10 18.20
C SER A 10 7.10 3.07 19.10
N THR A 11 8.16 2.44 18.62
CA THR A 11 8.99 1.52 19.40
C THR A 11 10.46 1.74 19.06
N GLY A 12 11.24 2.25 20.02
CA GLY A 12 12.62 2.65 19.77
C GLY A 12 12.70 3.76 18.72
N GLN A 13 13.54 3.57 17.69
CA GLN A 13 13.65 4.50 16.56
C GLN A 13 12.60 4.28 15.47
N ARG A 14 11.78 3.22 15.56
CA ARG A 14 10.73 2.94 14.60
C ARG A 14 9.46 3.72 14.94
N ARG A 15 8.95 4.47 13.97
CA ARG A 15 7.63 5.12 14.05
C ARG A 15 6.76 4.61 12.92
N ALA A 16 5.57 4.12 13.25
CA ALA A 16 4.55 3.71 12.31
C ALA A 16 3.31 4.61 12.43
N VAL A 17 2.80 5.05 11.29
CA VAL A 17 1.61 5.91 11.18
C VAL A 17 0.69 5.32 10.15
N LYS A 18 -0.53 4.99 10.53
CA LYS A 18 -1.57 4.52 9.62
C LYS A 18 -2.45 5.68 9.20
N TYR A 19 -2.69 5.79 7.90
CA TYR A 19 -3.57 6.74 7.23
C TYR A 19 -4.78 6.00 6.69
N VAL A 20 -5.94 6.65 6.76
CA VAL A 20 -7.18 6.15 6.16
C VAL A 20 -7.66 7.15 5.12
N SER A 21 -7.63 6.73 3.85
CA SER A 21 -8.14 7.51 2.72
C SER A 21 -9.51 7.01 2.28
N ARG A 22 -10.32 7.92 1.70
CA ARG A 22 -11.67 7.59 1.20
C ARG A 22 -11.75 7.78 -0.30
N TYR A 23 -12.13 6.71 -0.98
CA TYR A 23 -12.40 6.70 -2.42
C TYR A 23 -13.89 6.40 -2.61
N GLY A 24 -14.69 7.46 -2.69
CA GLY A 24 -16.16 7.37 -2.61
C GLY A 24 -16.62 6.85 -1.25
N SER A 25 -17.36 5.74 -1.23
CA SER A 25 -17.84 5.09 0.00
C SER A 25 -16.81 4.15 0.64
N TYR A 26 -15.68 3.89 -0.03
CA TYR A 26 -14.70 2.92 0.41
C TYR A 26 -13.58 3.57 1.22
N ARG A 27 -13.12 2.88 2.27
CA ARG A 27 -11.96 3.26 3.06
C ARG A 27 -10.79 2.36 2.70
N ILE A 28 -9.63 2.95 2.46
CA ILE A 28 -8.37 2.21 2.28
C ILE A 28 -7.33 2.70 3.27
N GLU A 29 -6.39 1.81 3.59
CA GLU A 29 -5.36 2.07 4.59
C GLU A 29 -4.00 2.16 3.91
N THR A 30 -3.22 3.16 4.32
CA THR A 30 -1.83 3.34 3.89
C THR A 30 -0.99 3.49 5.15
N THR A 31 0.13 2.79 5.26
CA THR A 31 0.98 2.87 6.47
C THR A 31 2.33 3.45 6.11
N TYR A 32 2.70 4.52 6.81
CA TYR A 32 4.06 5.05 6.82
C TYR A 32 4.85 4.41 7.95
N VAL A 33 6.06 3.95 7.66
CA VAL A 33 7.01 3.48 8.67
C VAL A 33 8.33 4.19 8.45
N ASN A 34 8.79 4.92 9.46
CA ASN A 34 10.16 5.39 9.50
C ASN A 34 10.99 4.41 10.35
N HIS A 35 12.09 3.92 9.79
CA HIS A 35 13.02 3.05 10.49
C HIS A 35 14.46 3.33 10.03
N ASP A 36 15.28 3.81 10.96
CA ASP A 36 16.72 4.07 10.83
C ASP A 36 17.04 5.02 9.67
N HIS A 37 17.44 4.47 8.52
CA HIS A 37 17.92 5.20 7.35
C HIS A 37 16.96 5.12 6.15
N LYS A 38 15.71 4.68 6.36
CA LYS A 38 14.70 4.58 5.31
C LYS A 38 13.29 4.84 5.81
N ALA A 39 12.48 5.39 4.93
CA ALA A 39 11.03 5.44 5.06
C ALA A 39 10.41 4.31 4.23
N ILE A 40 9.28 3.78 4.68
CA ILE A 40 8.49 2.78 3.97
C ILE A 40 7.05 3.26 3.90
N VAL A 41 6.47 3.28 2.70
CA VAL A 41 5.06 3.55 2.47
C VAL A 41 4.40 2.26 1.99
N CYS A 42 3.62 1.64 2.86
CA CYS A 42 2.80 0.48 2.53
C CYS A 42 1.45 0.95 2.00
N PHE A 43 1.22 0.81 0.69
CA PHE A 43 -0.02 1.22 0.02
C PHE A 43 -0.92 0.03 -0.31
N SER A 44 -2.22 0.30 -0.42
CA SER A 44 -3.23 -0.68 -0.80
C SER A 44 -3.34 -0.75 -2.33
N THR A 45 -3.55 -1.95 -2.87
CA THR A 45 -3.72 -2.20 -4.31
C THR A 45 -5.18 -2.48 -4.70
N GLN A 46 -6.03 -2.81 -3.72
CA GLN A 46 -7.44 -3.13 -3.92
C GLN A 46 -8.29 -2.62 -2.76
N VAL A 47 -9.58 -2.42 -3.02
CA VAL A 47 -10.58 -2.24 -1.96
C VAL A 47 -11.04 -3.63 -1.51
N GLY A 48 -10.56 -4.03 -0.33
CA GLY A 48 -10.71 -5.40 0.15
C GLY A 48 -9.66 -6.33 -0.45
N CYS A 49 -9.85 -7.64 -0.34
CA CYS A 49 -8.93 -8.62 -0.91
C CYS A 49 -9.71 -9.82 -1.49
N PRO A 50 -9.45 -10.24 -2.74
CA PRO A 50 -10.14 -11.37 -3.38
C PRO A 50 -9.71 -12.70 -2.78
N PHE A 51 -8.60 -12.72 -2.04
CA PHE A 51 -8.14 -13.87 -1.30
C PHE A 51 -8.75 -13.80 0.11
N THR A 52 -9.74 -14.65 0.35
CA THR A 52 -10.47 -14.78 1.61
C THR A 52 -9.64 -15.52 2.66
N CYS A 53 -8.43 -15.05 2.93
CA CYS A 53 -7.56 -15.62 3.94
C CYS A 53 -8.22 -15.48 5.31
N THR A 54 -8.54 -16.60 5.96
CA THR A 54 -9.27 -16.64 7.25
C THR A 54 -8.55 -15.92 8.39
N HIS A 55 -7.23 -15.77 8.27
CA HIS A 55 -6.36 -15.10 9.25
C HIS A 55 -6.12 -13.62 8.92
N CYS A 56 -6.62 -13.12 7.77
CA CYS A 56 -6.44 -11.74 7.33
C CYS A 56 -7.70 -10.92 7.61
N ALA A 57 -7.54 -9.83 8.37
CA ALA A 57 -8.63 -8.90 8.68
C ALA A 57 -9.27 -8.25 7.43
N VAL A 58 -8.54 -8.19 6.31
CA VAL A 58 -9.03 -7.64 5.03
C VAL A 58 -9.75 -8.72 4.19
N GLY A 59 -9.22 -9.95 4.16
CA GLY A 59 -9.85 -11.07 3.44
C GLY A 59 -11.25 -11.41 3.94
N ALA A 60 -11.52 -11.19 5.23
CA ALA A 60 -12.85 -11.35 5.82
C ALA A 60 -13.89 -10.31 5.35
N LYS A 61 -13.45 -9.14 4.84
CA LYS A 61 -14.34 -8.06 4.38
C LYS A 61 -14.78 -8.22 2.92
N GLY A 62 -14.27 -9.24 2.22
CA GLY A 62 -14.53 -9.49 0.81
C GLY A 62 -13.79 -8.55 -0.13
N PHE A 63 -13.89 -8.84 -1.42
CA PHE A 63 -13.34 -8.00 -2.49
C PHE A 63 -14.42 -7.12 -3.10
N VAL A 64 -14.06 -5.87 -3.41
CA VAL A 64 -14.95 -4.93 -4.08
C VAL A 64 -14.43 -4.61 -5.48
N ARG A 65 -13.23 -4.04 -5.58
CA ARG A 65 -12.62 -3.62 -6.85
C ARG A 65 -11.11 -3.43 -6.74
N ASN A 66 -10.46 -3.39 -7.89
CA ASN A 66 -9.08 -2.92 -8.03
C ASN A 66 -9.01 -1.40 -7.86
N LEU A 67 -7.88 -0.92 -7.32
CA LEU A 67 -7.52 0.49 -7.32
C LEU A 67 -6.79 0.82 -8.63
N THR A 68 -6.97 2.03 -9.15
CA THR A 68 -6.20 2.51 -10.30
C THR A 68 -4.80 2.94 -9.88
N ALA A 69 -3.88 3.05 -10.83
CA ALA A 69 -2.54 3.58 -10.59
C ALA A 69 -2.61 4.99 -9.98
N ASP A 70 -3.53 5.84 -10.43
CA ASP A 70 -3.75 7.18 -9.86
C ASP A 70 -4.14 7.12 -8.37
N GLU A 71 -5.04 6.20 -7.99
CA GLU A 71 -5.45 6.01 -6.59
C GLU A 71 -4.29 5.47 -5.73
N MET A 72 -3.40 4.65 -6.29
CA MET A 72 -2.20 4.16 -5.58
C MET A 72 -1.14 5.25 -5.43
N VAL A 73 -0.92 6.06 -6.47
CA VAL A 73 0.01 7.20 -6.43
C VAL A 73 -0.48 8.24 -5.44
N GLU A 74 -1.78 8.57 -5.45
CA GLU A 74 -2.38 9.55 -4.53
C GLU A 74 -2.19 9.14 -3.07
N GLN A 75 -2.42 7.86 -2.72
CA GLN A 75 -2.14 7.33 -1.37
C GLN A 75 -0.70 7.62 -0.93
N CYS A 76 0.26 7.34 -1.81
CA CYS A 76 1.67 7.53 -1.52
C CYS A 76 2.02 9.01 -1.39
N MET A 77 1.56 9.85 -2.32
CA MET A 77 1.86 11.28 -2.32
C MET A 77 1.23 12.01 -1.13
N ASP A 78 0.01 11.67 -0.74
CA ASP A 78 -0.63 12.21 0.48
C ASP A 78 0.23 11.95 1.71
N VAL A 79 0.73 10.72 1.86
CA VAL A 79 1.61 10.34 2.98
C VAL A 79 2.94 11.07 2.92
N LEU A 80 3.55 11.19 1.74
CA LEU A 80 4.82 11.90 1.57
C LEU A 80 4.71 13.39 1.88
N ASN A 81 3.61 14.02 1.50
CA ASN A 81 3.36 15.44 1.78
C ASN A 81 3.18 15.69 3.28
N GLU A 82 2.54 14.76 4.01
CA GLU A 82 2.36 14.87 5.45
C GLU A 82 3.67 14.56 6.22
N GLU A 83 4.37 13.50 5.85
CA GLU A 83 5.50 12.97 6.63
C GLU A 83 6.85 13.57 6.26
N GLN A 84 6.99 14.12 5.04
CA GLN A 84 8.19 14.79 4.53
C GLN A 84 9.49 14.05 4.89
N PRO A 85 9.63 12.77 4.48
CA PRO A 85 10.77 11.96 4.87
C PRO A 85 12.10 12.56 4.37
N SER A 86 13.07 12.66 5.26
CA SER A 86 14.45 13.05 4.92
C SER A 86 15.31 11.89 4.41
N ALA A 87 14.80 10.66 4.50
CA ALA A 87 15.45 9.42 4.10
C ALA A 87 14.83 8.86 2.80
N PRO A 88 15.54 8.01 2.05
CA PRO A 88 14.99 7.32 0.90
C PRO A 88 13.69 6.57 1.23
N VAL A 89 12.74 6.60 0.30
CA VAL A 89 11.41 6.02 0.47
C VAL A 89 11.28 4.72 -0.32
N LEU A 90 10.90 3.66 0.40
CA LEU A 90 10.51 2.36 -0.13
C LEU A 90 8.99 2.31 -0.31
N PHE A 91 8.49 2.10 -1.53
CA PHE A 91 7.07 1.84 -1.76
C PHE A 91 6.80 0.34 -1.72
N SER A 92 5.83 -0.09 -0.91
CA SER A 92 5.51 -1.49 -0.75
C SER A 92 4.02 -1.75 -0.92
N ALA A 93 3.69 -2.69 -1.80
CA ALA A 93 2.32 -3.10 -2.07
C ALA A 93 1.82 -4.14 -1.04
N MET A 94 2.04 -3.88 0.26
CA MET A 94 1.66 -4.76 1.38
C MET A 94 0.42 -4.26 2.15
N GLY A 95 -0.30 -3.28 1.60
CA GLY A 95 -1.58 -2.83 2.15
C GLY A 95 -2.72 -3.81 1.88
N ALA A 96 -3.93 -3.29 1.72
CA ALA A 96 -5.08 -4.12 1.33
C ALA A 96 -4.99 -4.55 -0.13
N GLY A 97 -5.20 -5.85 -0.38
CA GLY A 97 -5.27 -6.45 -1.70
C GLY A 97 -4.13 -7.45 -1.97
N GLU A 98 -4.20 -8.07 -3.14
CA GLU A 98 -3.15 -8.91 -3.71
C GLU A 98 -2.57 -8.20 -4.94
N PRO A 99 -1.32 -7.73 -4.91
CA PRO A 99 -0.70 -7.01 -6.02
C PRO A 99 -0.72 -7.78 -7.34
N LEU A 100 -0.53 -9.10 -7.33
CA LEU A 100 -0.55 -9.89 -8.57
C LEU A 100 -1.93 -9.94 -9.23
N ALA A 101 -3.01 -9.72 -8.46
CA ALA A 101 -4.37 -9.64 -9.00
C ALA A 101 -4.68 -8.27 -9.61
N ASN A 102 -3.76 -7.30 -9.49
CA ASN A 102 -3.87 -5.95 -10.05
C ASN A 102 -2.52 -5.46 -10.62
N ILE A 103 -1.77 -6.37 -11.26
CA ILE A 103 -0.35 -6.14 -11.56
C ILE A 103 -0.10 -4.96 -12.51
N ASP A 104 -0.95 -4.78 -13.52
CA ASP A 104 -0.78 -3.72 -14.52
C ASP A 104 -0.84 -2.33 -13.87
N GLU A 105 -1.86 -2.10 -13.02
CA GLU A 105 -2.02 -0.85 -12.27
C GLU A 105 -0.92 -0.66 -11.21
N VAL A 106 -0.45 -1.76 -10.59
CA VAL A 106 0.64 -1.72 -9.62
C VAL A 106 1.96 -1.32 -10.28
N VAL A 107 2.27 -1.89 -11.44
CA VAL A 107 3.49 -1.55 -12.19
C VAL A 107 3.44 -0.10 -12.65
N GLU A 108 2.32 0.35 -13.24
CA GLU A 108 2.15 1.76 -13.65
C GLU A 108 2.30 2.72 -12.46
N ALA A 109 1.73 2.39 -11.30
CA ALA A 109 1.88 3.20 -10.08
C ALA A 109 3.34 3.28 -9.62
N LEU A 110 4.05 2.14 -9.60
CA LEU A 110 5.45 2.08 -9.19
C LEU A 110 6.37 2.83 -10.15
N ASP A 111 6.12 2.75 -11.46
CA ASP A 111 6.86 3.49 -12.47
C ASP A 111 6.71 5.01 -12.28
N ARG A 112 5.48 5.48 -12.01
CA ARG A 112 5.21 6.89 -11.70
C ARG A 112 5.84 7.36 -10.40
N LEU A 113 5.84 6.52 -9.37
CA LEU A 113 6.45 6.84 -8.08
C LEU A 113 7.98 6.89 -8.17
N SER A 114 8.58 6.01 -8.99
CA SER A 114 10.03 5.97 -9.25
C SER A 114 10.53 7.23 -9.97
N GLN A 115 9.76 7.75 -10.94
CA GLN A 115 10.10 8.97 -11.67
C GLN A 115 10.15 10.23 -10.78
N ASN A 116 9.50 10.21 -9.61
CA ASN A 116 9.47 11.33 -8.66
C ASN A 116 10.67 11.38 -7.70
N GLY A 117 11.78 10.68 -8.00
CA GLY A 117 13.05 10.83 -7.28
C GLY A 117 13.14 10.09 -5.94
N SER A 118 12.13 9.29 -5.59
CA SER A 118 12.17 8.37 -4.46
C SER A 118 12.84 7.07 -4.90
N THR A 119 13.85 6.58 -4.17
CA THR A 119 14.51 5.30 -4.45
C THR A 119 13.53 4.13 -4.29
N ALA A 120 12.76 3.85 -5.35
CA ALA A 120 11.73 2.83 -5.37
C ALA A 120 12.36 1.43 -5.46
N LEU A 121 12.80 0.86 -4.33
CA LEU A 121 12.83 -0.58 -4.23
C LEU A 121 11.37 -1.01 -3.97
N SER A 122 10.69 -1.49 -4.99
CA SER A 122 9.34 -2.02 -4.82
C SER A 122 9.42 -3.44 -4.28
N THR A 123 8.99 -3.67 -3.04
CA THR A 123 8.75 -5.05 -2.59
C THR A 123 7.29 -5.38 -2.87
N ILE A 124 7.06 -6.14 -3.96
CA ILE A 124 5.82 -6.87 -4.19
C ILE A 124 5.97 -8.20 -3.45
N VAL A 125 5.17 -8.40 -2.38
CA VAL A 125 5.11 -9.67 -1.66
C VAL A 125 3.78 -10.33 -2.00
N PRO A 126 3.75 -11.25 -2.98
CA PRO A 126 2.52 -11.97 -3.27
C PRO A 126 2.20 -12.98 -2.18
N SER A 127 0.91 -13.25 -1.97
CA SER A 127 0.49 -14.39 -1.16
C SER A 127 0.81 -15.71 -1.86
N THR A 128 1.07 -16.77 -1.10
CA THR A 128 1.28 -18.13 -1.64
C THR A 128 0.10 -18.60 -2.49
N ALA A 129 -1.13 -18.27 -2.06
CA ALA A 129 -2.35 -18.56 -2.81
C ALA A 129 -2.42 -17.84 -4.17
N ALA A 130 -1.86 -16.63 -4.26
CA ALA A 130 -1.77 -15.92 -5.53
C ALA A 130 -0.73 -16.52 -6.46
N LEU A 131 0.43 -16.93 -5.94
CA LEU A 131 1.47 -17.59 -6.72
C LEU A 131 0.99 -18.91 -7.33
N GLU A 132 0.28 -19.75 -6.56
CA GLU A 132 -0.28 -21.00 -7.09
C GLU A 132 -1.29 -20.76 -8.21
N ARG A 133 -2.14 -19.72 -8.10
CA ARG A 133 -3.11 -19.38 -9.16
C ARG A 133 -2.47 -18.73 -10.38
N PHE A 134 -1.40 -17.97 -10.19
CA PHE A 134 -0.65 -17.36 -11.29
C PHE A 134 0.15 -18.41 -12.06
N ALA A 135 0.79 -19.35 -11.37
CA ALA A 135 1.59 -20.41 -11.98
C ALA A 135 0.75 -21.45 -12.75
N ASN A 136 -0.56 -21.52 -12.49
CA ASN A 136 -1.50 -22.44 -13.14
C ASN A 136 -2.37 -21.78 -14.23
N LYS A 137 -2.05 -20.55 -14.64
CA LYS A 137 -2.62 -19.87 -15.81
C LYS A 137 -1.64 -19.97 -16.99
#